data_AF-A0A5C5YGD9-F1
#
_entry.id   AF-A0A5C5YGD9-F1
#
_cell.length_a   1.000
_cell.length_b   1.000
_cell.length_c   1.000
_cell.angle_alpha   90.00
_cell.angle_beta   90.00
_cell.angle_gamma   90.00
#
_symmetry.space_group_name_H-M   'P 1'
#
loop_
_entity.id
_entity.type
_entity.pdbx_description
1 polymer ?
#
loop_
_entity_poly.entity_id
_entity_poly.type
_entity_poly.pdbx_seq_one_letter_code
_entity_poly.pdbx_strand_id
1 'polypeptide(L)'
;MRSLHYTVLGCLAVLLLGGPVLAQQNGSRARKRADLSIPKVAKKDVICFALYTVNDHTLKLTAQLYPLSAGDPKIVRLQIEKDGEWVEVAQTKVIEPGWTAPFRVKDWDDSQQHRYRVAHGDTAFYEGTIRKNPTDQDVIIVAGFTGNSIQPAHGGDISRQDLIDNVNKVDADVLYFSGDQVYDHNRHYAAWLKFGRDFGDIIKDRPTICLPDDHDVGQPNLWGESGKISTLSGASDGGYSKPAVYVKEVERAQTSHLPDPVDPRKVDQGIGVYFTNLNWGNIDFAILEDRKFKTGPAGRVPKQGPRPDHIRNPEYDPKSVDVEGAVLLGDRQLAFLDAWAQDWHAADMKVALSQTIFCGGAHIHGSANGRLHADMDSNGWPQTGRNRALAALRKAFAFHYAGDQHLATLFHHGIDEYRDAVWSFCVPSIANLYLRWWEPIEPGANREPGSPEYTGDQLDGFANKVTNYAAANPEKRPAGNLLNTRAAGFGIVRFNTKTREITMECWPRNVDVTDPDAKQYPGWPRTISQFDNYNPPSWGKLGELSFDVESPVVQLIDADSNDVLYTVRVAGKSFTPGAPKGKSFVIKVGEDAPQRVIAEQAQVGGEPIDVTLD
;
A
#
# COMPACT_ATOMS: atom_id res chain seq x y z
N MET A 1 46.31 -9.57 84.77
CA MET A 1 45.27 -8.61 85.17
C MET A 1 43.98 -8.99 84.45
N ARG A 2 42.95 -9.33 85.25
CA ARG A 2 41.49 -9.50 85.02
C ARG A 2 40.96 -9.64 83.57
N SER A 3 39.98 -10.49 83.23
CA SER A 3 39.24 -11.59 83.86
C SER A 3 38.17 -12.03 82.85
N LEU A 4 38.14 -13.33 82.52
CA LEU A 4 36.99 -14.25 82.52
C LEU A 4 35.57 -13.71 82.17
N HIS A 5 34.86 -14.37 81.22
CA HIS A 5 33.78 -15.34 81.57
C HIS A 5 32.96 -15.93 80.38
N TYR A 6 32.76 -17.26 80.49
CA TYR A 6 31.63 -18.15 80.15
C TYR A 6 31.27 -18.56 78.69
N THR A 7 31.71 -19.78 78.39
CA THR A 7 31.07 -21.00 77.83
C THR A 7 29.52 -21.08 77.81
N VAL A 8 28.92 -21.61 76.72
CA VAL A 8 28.17 -22.90 76.62
C VAL A 8 27.24 -22.96 75.39
N LEU A 9 27.34 -24.10 74.70
CA LEU A 9 26.46 -24.79 73.74
C LEU A 9 25.03 -24.28 73.49
N GLY A 10 24.64 -24.36 72.21
CA GLY A 10 23.26 -24.54 71.76
C GLY A 10 23.19 -25.32 70.44
N CYS A 11 23.06 -26.65 70.53
CA CYS A 11 22.68 -27.51 69.40
C CYS A 11 21.18 -27.37 69.14
N LEU A 12 20.77 -27.19 67.88
CA LEU A 12 19.53 -27.78 67.38
C LEU A 12 19.64 -28.00 65.86
N ALA A 13 19.88 -29.25 65.47
CA ALA A 13 19.48 -29.77 64.17
C ALA A 13 17.97 -30.08 64.23
N VAL A 14 17.28 -30.07 63.08
CA VAL A 14 16.41 -31.16 62.59
C VAL A 14 15.43 -30.67 61.49
N LEU A 15 15.60 -31.32 60.32
CA LEU A 15 14.63 -31.69 59.27
C LEU A 15 14.02 -30.63 58.34
N LEU A 16 14.74 -30.38 57.24
CA LEU A 16 14.15 -30.09 55.92
C LEU A 16 13.64 -31.41 55.31
N LEU A 17 12.32 -31.59 55.26
CA LEU A 17 11.68 -32.63 54.45
C LEU A 17 11.64 -32.17 52.99
N GLY A 18 12.26 -32.96 52.10
CA GLY A 18 12.22 -32.76 50.66
C GLY A 18 10.82 -32.99 50.11
N GLY A 19 10.25 -31.96 49.49
CA GLY A 19 9.14 -32.10 48.55
C GLY A 19 9.69 -32.39 47.15
N PRO A 20 9.07 -33.29 46.37
CA PRO A 20 9.55 -33.60 45.03
C PRO A 20 9.40 -32.37 44.15
N VAL A 21 10.54 -31.91 43.62
CA VAL A 21 10.61 -30.99 42.49
C VAL A 21 9.89 -31.69 41.34
N LEU A 22 8.62 -31.34 41.12
CA LEU A 22 7.96 -31.56 39.83
C LEU A 22 8.68 -30.65 38.85
N ALA A 23 9.77 -31.18 38.29
CA ALA A 23 10.40 -30.66 37.11
C ALA A 23 9.31 -30.60 36.04
N GLN A 24 8.79 -29.39 35.83
CA GLN A 24 7.90 -29.10 34.73
C GLN A 24 8.69 -29.39 33.46
N GLN A 25 8.46 -30.58 32.89
CA GLN A 25 8.99 -30.97 31.61
C GLN A 25 8.59 -29.88 30.62
N ASN A 26 9.53 -29.00 30.28
CA ASN A 26 9.48 -28.18 29.08
C ASN A 26 9.61 -29.13 27.89
N GLY A 27 8.54 -29.89 27.63
CA GLY A 27 8.34 -30.55 26.36
C GLY A 27 8.34 -29.46 25.30
N SER A 28 9.24 -29.58 24.33
CA SER A 28 9.25 -28.75 23.13
C SER A 28 7.90 -28.89 22.42
N ARG A 29 6.93 -28.03 22.75
CA ARG A 29 5.73 -27.87 21.91
C ARG A 29 6.24 -27.35 20.58
N ALA A 30 6.27 -28.22 19.57
CA ALA A 30 6.52 -27.83 18.20
C ALA A 30 5.68 -26.58 17.89
N ARG A 31 6.31 -25.52 17.38
CA ARG A 31 5.60 -24.28 17.03
C ARG A 31 4.46 -24.66 16.07
N LYS A 32 3.22 -24.48 16.51
CA LYS A 32 2.02 -24.76 15.72
C LYS A 32 2.09 -23.90 14.45
N ARG A 33 2.29 -24.52 13.29
CA ARG A 33 2.26 -23.85 11.98
C ARG A 33 0.81 -23.58 11.57
N ALA A 34 0.61 -22.59 10.71
CA ALA A 34 -0.70 -22.34 10.11
C ALA A 34 -1.18 -23.58 9.35
N ASP A 35 -2.45 -23.96 9.58
CA ASP A 35 -3.12 -24.98 8.79
C ASP A 35 -3.58 -24.38 7.45
N LEU A 36 -2.96 -24.86 6.37
CA LEU A 36 -3.31 -24.52 5.00
C LEU A 36 -3.74 -25.78 4.23
N SER A 37 -4.33 -26.75 4.92
CA SER A 37 -5.07 -27.79 4.24
C SER A 37 -6.20 -27.16 3.43
N ILE A 38 -6.29 -27.52 2.15
CA ILE A 38 -7.40 -27.10 1.31
C ILE A 38 -8.57 -28.04 1.67
N PRO A 39 -9.67 -27.53 2.24
CA PRO A 39 -10.79 -28.37 2.61
C PRO A 39 -11.42 -28.99 1.37
N LYS A 40 -11.91 -30.23 1.51
CA LYS A 40 -12.87 -30.77 0.53
C LYS A 40 -14.20 -30.07 0.76
N VAL A 41 -14.66 -29.34 -0.25
CA VAL A 41 -15.93 -28.63 -0.22
C VAL A 41 -16.99 -29.39 -1.01
N ALA A 42 -18.26 -29.19 -0.67
CA ALA A 42 -19.35 -29.74 -1.46
C ALA A 42 -19.41 -29.06 -2.84
N LYS A 43 -20.03 -29.71 -3.83
CA LYS A 43 -20.15 -29.16 -5.19
C LYS A 43 -20.80 -27.77 -5.24
N LYS A 44 -21.70 -27.47 -4.30
CA LYS A 44 -22.36 -26.16 -4.17
C LYS A 44 -21.46 -25.04 -3.62
N ASP A 45 -20.33 -25.40 -3.01
CA ASP A 45 -19.43 -24.48 -2.29
C ASP A 45 -18.06 -24.35 -2.99
N VAL A 46 -17.95 -24.76 -4.27
CA VAL A 46 -16.66 -24.81 -5.02
C VAL A 46 -16.13 -23.44 -5.44
N ILE A 47 -16.96 -22.40 -5.44
CA ILE A 47 -16.53 -21.03 -5.68
C ILE A 47 -16.18 -20.41 -4.32
N CYS A 48 -14.92 -20.06 -4.11
CA CYS A 48 -14.45 -19.55 -2.82
C CYS A 48 -14.77 -18.06 -2.65
N PHE A 49 -14.42 -17.24 -3.65
CA PHE A 49 -14.71 -15.80 -3.68
C PHE A 49 -14.50 -15.25 -5.10
N ALA A 50 -14.85 -13.99 -5.33
CA ALA A 50 -14.51 -13.29 -6.57
C ALA A 50 -14.11 -11.84 -6.29
N LEU A 51 -13.11 -11.35 -7.02
CA LEU A 51 -12.64 -9.96 -7.00
C LEU A 51 -13.13 -9.24 -8.24
N TYR A 52 -13.46 -7.96 -8.15
CA TYR A 52 -13.81 -7.16 -9.33
C TYR A 52 -13.24 -5.74 -9.29
N THR A 53 -13.07 -5.16 -10.48
CA THR A 53 -13.02 -3.71 -10.70
C THR A 53 -13.85 -3.36 -11.93
N VAL A 54 -14.29 -2.10 -12.01
CA VAL A 54 -14.91 -1.54 -13.21
C VAL A 54 -14.14 -0.28 -13.57
N ASN A 55 -13.68 -0.21 -14.83
CA ASN A 55 -12.94 0.94 -15.36
C ASN A 55 -13.26 1.07 -16.84
N ASP A 56 -13.44 2.30 -17.34
CA ASP A 56 -13.73 2.60 -18.74
C ASP A 56 -14.81 1.68 -19.33
N HIS A 57 -15.98 1.63 -18.67
CA HIS A 57 -17.13 0.79 -19.04
C HIS A 57 -16.77 -0.70 -19.21
N THR A 58 -15.74 -1.20 -18.52
CA THR A 58 -15.35 -2.60 -18.54
C THR A 58 -15.33 -3.17 -17.14
N LEU A 59 -16.21 -4.13 -16.87
CA LEU A 59 -16.13 -4.98 -15.69
C LEU A 59 -15.09 -6.09 -15.94
N LYS A 60 -14.11 -6.19 -15.06
CA LYS A 60 -13.25 -7.36 -14.94
C LYS A 60 -13.47 -8.01 -13.57
N LEU A 61 -13.66 -9.32 -13.59
CA LEU A 61 -13.94 -10.10 -12.38
C LEU A 61 -13.14 -11.40 -12.43
N THR A 62 -12.53 -11.79 -11.33
CA THR A 62 -11.82 -13.06 -11.22
C THR A 62 -12.40 -13.88 -10.09
N ALA A 63 -13.03 -15.00 -10.45
CA ALA A 63 -13.49 -15.98 -9.48
C ALA A 63 -12.36 -16.95 -9.11
N GLN A 64 -12.20 -17.19 -7.82
CA GLN A 64 -11.27 -18.16 -7.25
C GLN A 64 -12.04 -19.40 -6.80
N LEU A 65 -11.71 -20.56 -7.34
CA LEU A 65 -12.37 -21.82 -7.03
C LEU A 65 -11.51 -22.69 -6.11
N TYR A 66 -12.16 -23.60 -5.39
CA TYR A 66 -11.54 -24.79 -4.82
C TYR A 66 -11.19 -25.80 -5.93
N PRO A 67 -10.33 -26.82 -5.67
CA PRO A 67 -9.97 -27.80 -6.69
C PRO A 67 -11.20 -28.54 -7.21
N LEU A 68 -11.37 -28.55 -8.54
CA LEU A 68 -12.46 -29.27 -9.19
C LEU A 68 -12.05 -30.71 -9.49
N SER A 69 -13.00 -31.64 -9.40
CA SER A 69 -12.78 -33.03 -9.79
C SER A 69 -12.60 -33.15 -11.31
N ALA A 70 -12.02 -34.27 -11.78
CA ALA A 70 -11.79 -34.50 -13.20
C ALA A 70 -13.08 -34.46 -14.05
N GLY A 71 -14.20 -34.92 -13.50
CA GLY A 71 -15.51 -34.92 -14.17
C GLY A 71 -16.34 -33.66 -13.95
N ASP A 72 -15.89 -32.69 -13.15
CA ASP A 72 -16.63 -31.45 -12.95
C ASP A 72 -16.48 -30.54 -14.18
N PRO A 73 -17.55 -29.81 -14.59
CA PRO A 73 -17.47 -28.86 -15.68
C PRO A 73 -16.31 -27.88 -15.49
N LYS A 74 -15.62 -27.51 -16.56
CA LYS A 74 -14.56 -26.49 -16.51
C LYS A 74 -15.04 -25.11 -16.95
N ILE A 75 -16.35 -24.93 -17.11
CA ILE A 75 -16.96 -23.65 -17.48
C ILE A 75 -17.54 -23.01 -16.22
N VAL A 76 -17.30 -21.71 -16.08
CA VAL A 76 -17.90 -20.85 -15.05
C VAL A 76 -18.62 -19.72 -15.77
N ARG A 77 -19.79 -19.35 -15.27
CA ARG A 77 -20.64 -18.30 -15.84
C ARG A 77 -20.71 -17.12 -14.88
N LEU A 78 -20.75 -15.91 -15.41
CA LEU A 78 -21.10 -14.69 -14.70
C LEU A 78 -22.51 -14.30 -15.11
N GLN A 79 -23.37 -14.13 -14.11
CA GLN A 79 -24.77 -13.77 -14.30
C GLN A 79 -25.08 -12.50 -13.52
N ILE A 80 -26.02 -11.71 -14.04
CA ILE A 80 -26.58 -10.55 -13.34
C ILE A 80 -28.09 -10.72 -13.21
N GLU A 81 -28.67 -10.13 -12.17
CA GLU A 81 -30.12 -10.11 -11.98
C GLU A 81 -30.73 -8.96 -12.80
N LYS A 82 -31.67 -9.28 -13.69
CA LYS A 82 -32.47 -8.35 -14.49
C LYS A 82 -33.93 -8.74 -14.38
N ASP A 83 -34.78 -7.80 -13.96
CA ASP A 83 -36.23 -8.01 -13.81
C ASP A 83 -36.61 -9.25 -12.97
N GLY A 84 -35.79 -9.58 -11.96
CA GLY A 84 -35.97 -10.75 -11.09
C GLY A 84 -35.46 -12.09 -11.68
N GLU A 85 -34.84 -12.06 -12.87
CA GLU A 85 -34.25 -13.23 -13.52
C GLU A 85 -32.73 -13.13 -13.61
N TRP A 86 -32.05 -14.26 -13.50
CA TRP A 86 -30.59 -14.34 -13.66
C TRP A 86 -30.20 -14.52 -15.12
N VAL A 87 -29.57 -13.50 -15.70
CA VAL A 87 -29.13 -13.49 -17.10
C VAL A 87 -27.62 -13.69 -17.17
N GLU A 88 -27.16 -14.67 -17.97
CA GLU A 88 -25.75 -14.85 -18.26
C GLU A 88 -25.22 -13.70 -19.12
N VAL A 89 -24.16 -13.05 -18.65
CA VAL A 89 -23.48 -11.94 -19.36
C VAL A 89 -22.08 -12.31 -19.82
N ALA A 90 -21.47 -13.34 -19.22
CA ALA A 90 -20.21 -13.89 -19.69
C ALA A 90 -20.02 -15.33 -19.20
N GLN A 91 -19.15 -16.07 -19.88
CA GLN A 91 -18.64 -17.36 -19.43
C GLN A 91 -17.16 -17.50 -19.76
N THR A 92 -16.45 -18.28 -18.96
CA THR A 92 -15.01 -18.52 -19.13
C THR A 92 -14.66 -19.95 -18.74
N LYS A 93 -13.49 -20.41 -19.19
CA LYS A 93 -12.94 -21.70 -18.79
C LYS A 93 -12.04 -21.52 -17.57
N VAL A 94 -12.17 -22.42 -16.60
CA VAL A 94 -11.28 -22.49 -15.44
C VAL A 94 -9.84 -22.72 -15.91
N ILE A 95 -8.94 -21.88 -15.40
CA ILE A 95 -7.50 -22.03 -15.53
C ILE A 95 -7.03 -22.87 -14.35
N GLU A 96 -6.62 -24.11 -14.62
CA GLU A 96 -6.34 -25.11 -13.58
C GLU A 96 -5.17 -24.76 -12.65
N PRO A 97 -4.04 -24.20 -13.13
CA PRO A 97 -3.06 -23.62 -12.23
C PRO A 97 -3.71 -22.53 -11.39
N GLY A 98 -3.76 -22.74 -10.08
CA GLY A 98 -4.44 -21.85 -9.13
C GLY A 98 -5.97 -21.79 -9.25
N TRP A 99 -6.65 -22.60 -10.06
CA TRP A 99 -8.12 -22.71 -10.15
C TRP A 99 -8.88 -21.38 -10.24
N THR A 100 -8.51 -20.55 -11.23
CA THR A 100 -9.09 -19.21 -11.44
C THR A 100 -9.99 -19.17 -12.66
N ALA A 101 -10.99 -18.29 -12.64
CA ALA A 101 -11.90 -18.03 -13.75
C ALA A 101 -12.04 -16.50 -13.96
N PRO A 102 -11.20 -15.89 -14.82
CA PRO A 102 -11.27 -14.48 -15.14
C PRO A 102 -12.35 -14.19 -16.20
N PHE A 103 -13.11 -13.13 -15.99
CA PHE A 103 -14.18 -12.62 -16.83
C PHE A 103 -13.87 -11.20 -17.29
N ARG A 104 -14.40 -10.85 -18.46
CA ARG A 104 -14.43 -9.49 -18.99
C ARG A 104 -15.81 -9.23 -19.59
N VAL A 105 -16.46 -8.15 -19.17
CA VAL A 105 -17.71 -7.65 -19.75
C VAL A 105 -17.48 -6.21 -20.16
N LYS A 106 -17.59 -5.94 -21.47
CA LYS A 106 -17.49 -4.59 -22.04
C LYS A 106 -18.85 -3.90 -21.98
N ASP A 107 -18.84 -2.59 -22.21
CA ASP A 107 -20.03 -1.73 -22.24
C ASP A 107 -20.85 -1.87 -20.95
N TRP A 108 -20.15 -2.01 -19.82
CA TRP A 108 -20.72 -2.11 -18.50
C TRP A 108 -21.24 -0.75 -18.05
N ASP A 109 -22.52 -0.70 -17.67
CA ASP A 109 -23.14 0.47 -17.08
C ASP A 109 -22.84 0.54 -15.58
N ASP A 110 -21.85 1.33 -15.22
CA ASP A 110 -21.44 1.60 -13.84
C ASP A 110 -22.25 2.72 -13.18
N SER A 111 -23.19 3.35 -13.88
CA SER A 111 -24.14 4.31 -13.27
C SER A 111 -25.21 3.63 -12.42
N GLN A 112 -25.29 2.29 -12.49
CA GLN A 112 -26.25 1.47 -11.77
C GLN A 112 -25.55 0.38 -10.95
N GLN A 113 -26.21 -0.01 -9.87
CA GLN A 113 -25.82 -1.17 -9.09
C GLN A 113 -26.37 -2.44 -9.71
N HIS A 114 -25.56 -3.49 -9.81
CA HIS A 114 -25.97 -4.80 -10.34
C HIS A 114 -25.75 -5.89 -9.30
N ARG A 115 -26.81 -6.62 -8.95
CA ARG A 115 -26.64 -7.91 -8.27
C ARG A 115 -26.06 -8.90 -9.26
N TYR A 116 -24.99 -9.58 -8.87
CA TYR A 116 -24.33 -10.58 -9.70
C TYR A 116 -24.21 -11.91 -8.98
N ARG A 117 -24.01 -12.96 -9.76
CA ARG A 117 -23.50 -14.22 -9.25
C ARG A 117 -22.54 -14.89 -10.22
N VAL A 118 -21.51 -15.53 -9.66
CA VAL A 118 -20.68 -16.50 -10.37
C VAL A 118 -21.32 -17.86 -10.20
N ALA A 119 -21.51 -18.60 -11.30
CA ALA A 119 -22.15 -19.90 -11.32
C ALA A 119 -21.23 -21.00 -11.87
N HIS A 120 -21.13 -22.12 -11.16
CA HIS A 120 -20.43 -23.33 -11.59
C HIS A 120 -21.37 -24.54 -11.54
N GLY A 121 -21.65 -25.12 -12.70
CA GLY A 121 -22.75 -26.08 -12.84
C GLY A 121 -24.09 -25.48 -12.39
N ASP A 122 -25.01 -26.33 -11.95
CA ASP A 122 -26.38 -25.90 -11.60
C ASP A 122 -26.57 -25.65 -10.10
N THR A 123 -25.52 -25.86 -9.29
CA THR A 123 -25.63 -25.87 -7.82
C THR A 123 -24.68 -24.93 -7.09
N ALA A 124 -23.55 -24.52 -7.68
CA ALA A 124 -22.62 -23.60 -7.03
C ALA A 124 -22.85 -22.18 -7.51
N PHE A 125 -23.14 -21.30 -6.56
CA PHE A 125 -23.36 -19.87 -6.78
C PHE A 125 -22.59 -19.07 -5.73
N TYR A 126 -21.87 -18.05 -6.17
CA TYR A 126 -21.29 -17.02 -5.32
C TYR A 126 -21.92 -15.68 -5.70
N GLU A 127 -22.65 -15.07 -4.78
CA GLU A 127 -23.43 -13.86 -5.02
C GLU A 127 -22.78 -12.64 -4.37
N GLY A 128 -22.95 -11.49 -5.01
CA GLY A 128 -22.53 -10.20 -4.50
C GLY A 128 -23.13 -9.05 -5.30
N THR A 129 -22.52 -7.88 -5.13
CA THR A 129 -22.96 -6.64 -5.76
C THR A 129 -21.80 -5.97 -6.49
N ILE A 130 -21.99 -5.70 -7.78
CA ILE A 130 -21.15 -4.72 -8.48
C ILE A 130 -21.78 -3.35 -8.18
N ARG A 131 -21.06 -2.53 -7.40
CA ARG A 131 -21.55 -1.22 -6.97
C ARG A 131 -21.69 -0.27 -8.16
N LYS A 132 -22.62 0.66 -8.03
CA LYS A 132 -22.64 1.89 -8.82
C LYS A 132 -21.34 2.66 -8.54
N ASN A 133 -20.74 3.25 -9.57
CA ASN A 133 -19.63 4.19 -9.45
C ASN A 133 -20.10 5.42 -8.66
N PRO A 134 -19.50 5.72 -7.49
CA PRO A 134 -20.02 6.72 -6.54
C PRO A 134 -19.68 8.16 -6.95
N THR A 135 -19.83 8.52 -8.22
CA THR A 135 -19.50 9.86 -8.74
C THR A 135 -20.41 10.97 -8.20
N ASP A 136 -21.55 10.61 -7.60
CA ASP A 136 -22.48 11.51 -6.92
C ASP A 136 -22.19 11.68 -5.42
N GLN A 137 -21.17 11.03 -4.88
CA GLN A 137 -20.75 11.19 -3.49
C GLN A 137 -19.66 12.26 -3.34
N ASP A 138 -19.80 13.10 -2.31
CA ASP A 138 -18.78 14.10 -1.96
C ASP A 138 -17.52 13.45 -1.34
N VAL A 139 -17.67 12.32 -0.66
CA VAL A 139 -16.57 11.65 0.07
C VAL A 139 -16.46 10.20 -0.36
N ILE A 140 -15.29 9.82 -0.88
CA ILE A 140 -14.95 8.44 -1.21
C ILE A 140 -14.08 7.85 -0.11
N ILE A 141 -14.42 6.66 0.36
CA ILE A 141 -13.78 5.99 1.50
C ILE A 141 -13.00 4.78 1.01
N VAL A 142 -11.68 4.78 1.24
CA VAL A 142 -10.80 3.65 0.90
C VAL A 142 -10.31 2.98 2.18
N ALA A 143 -10.56 1.69 2.34
CA ALA A 143 -10.01 0.89 3.43
C ALA A 143 -8.72 0.18 2.98
N GLY A 144 -7.61 0.49 3.63
CA GLY A 144 -6.28 -0.01 3.30
C GLY A 144 -5.75 -1.07 4.27
N PHE A 145 -5.12 -2.09 3.70
CA PHE A 145 -4.66 -3.29 4.37
C PHE A 145 -3.28 -3.70 3.86
N THR A 146 -2.43 -4.18 4.76
CA THR A 146 -1.16 -4.83 4.42
C THR A 146 -0.88 -5.95 5.40
N GLY A 147 -0.01 -6.89 5.04
CA GLY A 147 0.62 -7.77 6.03
C GLY A 147 -0.34 -8.69 6.79
N ASN A 148 -1.02 -9.60 6.08
CA ASN A 148 -1.96 -10.58 6.63
C ASN A 148 -1.31 -11.93 7.03
N SER A 149 -0.36 -11.90 7.95
CA SER A 149 0.25 -13.14 8.47
C SER A 149 -0.77 -14.07 9.13
N ILE A 150 -0.63 -15.36 8.80
CA ILE A 150 -1.51 -16.44 9.26
C ILE A 150 -0.88 -17.30 10.36
N GLN A 151 0.34 -16.97 10.81
CA GLN A 151 1.11 -17.82 11.72
C GLN A 151 0.58 -17.74 13.15
N PRO A 152 0.09 -18.86 13.74
CA PRO A 152 -0.48 -18.86 15.10
C PRO A 152 0.52 -18.43 16.18
N ALA A 153 1.82 -18.65 15.95
CA ALA A 153 2.89 -18.26 16.88
C ALA A 153 2.91 -16.75 17.20
N HIS A 154 2.30 -15.92 16.35
CA HIS A 154 2.18 -14.48 16.54
C HIS A 154 0.73 -14.01 16.66
N GLY A 155 -0.25 -14.93 16.72
CA GLY A 155 -1.68 -14.60 16.69
C GLY A 155 -2.25 -14.46 15.28
N GLY A 156 -1.56 -14.93 14.24
CA GLY A 156 -2.05 -14.91 12.86
C GLY A 156 -3.31 -15.74 12.61
N ASP A 157 -3.78 -16.51 13.59
CA ASP A 157 -5.04 -17.25 13.58
C ASP A 157 -6.22 -16.48 14.22
N ILE A 158 -6.00 -15.27 14.75
CA ILE A 158 -7.07 -14.40 15.28
C ILE A 158 -8.09 -14.08 14.18
N SER A 159 -9.38 -13.96 14.51
CA SER A 159 -10.41 -13.62 13.53
C SER A 159 -10.12 -12.29 12.80
N ARG A 160 -10.62 -12.14 11.58
CA ARG A 160 -10.61 -10.87 10.81
C ARG A 160 -11.95 -10.12 10.92
N GLN A 161 -12.88 -10.62 11.74
CA GLN A 161 -14.23 -10.08 11.87
C GLN A 161 -14.26 -8.61 12.29
N ASP A 162 -13.34 -8.17 13.15
CA ASP A 162 -13.24 -6.76 13.54
C ASP A 162 -12.98 -5.84 12.32
N LEU A 163 -12.17 -6.29 11.36
CA LEU A 163 -11.93 -5.56 10.12
C LEU A 163 -13.17 -5.56 9.22
N ILE A 164 -13.80 -6.72 9.05
CA ILE A 164 -15.03 -6.90 8.25
C ILE A 164 -16.14 -5.99 8.79
N ASP A 165 -16.35 -6.01 10.10
CA ASP A 165 -17.39 -5.22 10.77
C ASP A 165 -17.14 -3.73 10.58
N ASN A 166 -15.91 -3.27 10.78
CA ASN A 166 -15.57 -1.85 10.62
C ASN A 166 -15.70 -1.39 9.16
N VAL A 167 -15.24 -2.19 8.19
CA VAL A 167 -15.42 -1.89 6.75
C VAL A 167 -16.89 -1.75 6.40
N ASN A 168 -17.76 -2.61 6.93
CA ASN A 168 -19.19 -2.53 6.70
C ASN A 168 -19.82 -1.33 7.41
N LYS A 169 -19.39 -1.00 8.64
CA LYS A 169 -19.90 0.15 9.39
C LYS A 169 -19.58 1.50 8.73
N VAL A 170 -18.36 1.65 8.20
CA VAL A 170 -17.98 2.87 7.47
C VAL A 170 -18.42 2.85 6.01
N ASP A 171 -18.97 1.72 5.57
CA ASP A 171 -19.33 1.41 4.19
C ASP A 171 -18.26 1.83 3.16
N ALA A 172 -17.04 1.31 3.32
CA ALA A 172 -15.94 1.66 2.42
C ALA A 172 -16.30 1.43 0.94
N ASP A 173 -15.95 2.38 0.07
CA ASP A 173 -16.22 2.32 -1.37
C ASP A 173 -15.22 1.43 -2.11
N VAL A 174 -13.96 1.41 -1.65
CA VAL A 174 -12.86 0.65 -2.26
C VAL A 174 -12.07 -0.08 -1.18
N LEU A 175 -11.68 -1.31 -1.47
CA LEU A 175 -10.75 -2.08 -0.64
C LEU A 175 -9.36 -2.07 -1.30
N TYR A 176 -8.33 -1.74 -0.52
CA TYR A 176 -6.96 -1.68 -0.99
C TYR A 176 -6.06 -2.61 -0.17
N PHE A 177 -5.56 -3.68 -0.79
CA PHE A 177 -4.58 -4.59 -0.20
C PHE A 177 -3.21 -4.34 -0.84
N SER A 178 -2.36 -3.58 -0.16
CA SER A 178 -1.10 -3.07 -0.72
C SER A 178 -0.03 -4.14 -0.92
N GLY A 179 -0.13 -5.28 -0.25
CA GLY A 179 0.91 -6.31 -0.28
C GLY A 179 0.75 -7.30 0.85
N ASP A 180 1.44 -8.43 0.73
CA ASP A 180 1.52 -9.46 1.76
C ASP A 180 0.14 -9.99 2.17
N GLN A 181 -0.72 -10.24 1.17
CA GLN A 181 -2.01 -10.86 1.44
C GLN A 181 -1.82 -12.33 1.90
N VAL A 182 -0.74 -12.97 1.44
CA VAL A 182 -0.31 -14.32 1.75
C VAL A 182 1.13 -14.35 2.28
N TYR A 183 1.34 -15.01 3.43
CA TYR A 183 2.67 -15.19 4.05
C TYR A 183 3.32 -16.57 3.87
N ASP A 184 2.62 -17.54 3.26
CA ASP A 184 3.20 -18.88 3.03
C ASP A 184 3.95 -18.89 1.70
N HIS A 185 5.28 -18.96 1.80
CA HIS A 185 6.17 -18.88 0.64
C HIS A 185 6.15 -20.10 -0.29
N ASN A 186 5.30 -21.09 -0.07
CA ASN A 186 5.31 -22.33 -0.87
C ASN A 186 3.93 -22.76 -1.33
N ARG A 187 2.87 -22.34 -0.66
CA ARG A 187 1.50 -22.80 -0.90
C ARG A 187 0.58 -21.60 -1.11
N HIS A 188 0.92 -20.75 -2.08
CA HIS A 188 0.17 -19.52 -2.36
C HIS A 188 -1.31 -19.80 -2.56
N TYR A 189 -1.68 -20.69 -3.47
CA TYR A 189 -3.07 -21.05 -3.72
C TYR A 189 -3.86 -21.44 -2.45
N ALA A 190 -3.28 -22.26 -1.57
CA ALA A 190 -3.95 -22.66 -0.33
C ALA A 190 -4.13 -21.48 0.65
N ALA A 191 -3.14 -20.61 0.74
CA ALA A 191 -3.20 -19.40 1.56
C ALA A 191 -4.14 -18.34 0.96
N TRP A 192 -4.21 -18.25 -0.37
CA TRP A 192 -5.12 -17.36 -1.10
C TRP A 192 -6.59 -17.77 -0.92
N LEU A 193 -6.88 -19.09 -0.90
CA LEU A 193 -8.19 -19.58 -0.48
C LEU A 193 -8.52 -19.21 0.98
N LYS A 194 -7.52 -19.19 1.87
CA LYS A 194 -7.73 -18.72 3.24
C LYS A 194 -8.03 -17.22 3.28
N PHE A 195 -7.30 -16.41 2.53
CA PHE A 195 -7.60 -14.99 2.35
C PHE A 195 -9.05 -14.78 1.88
N GLY A 196 -9.50 -15.54 0.89
CA GLY A 196 -10.89 -15.54 0.44
C GLY A 196 -11.91 -15.84 1.54
N ARG A 197 -11.62 -16.79 2.42
CA ARG A 197 -12.49 -17.09 3.60
C ARG A 197 -12.44 -16.01 4.67
N ASP A 198 -11.32 -15.31 4.80
CA ASP A 198 -11.14 -14.26 5.80
C ASP A 198 -11.80 -12.93 5.38
N PHE A 199 -11.89 -12.62 4.08
CA PHE A 199 -12.34 -11.30 3.58
C PHE A 199 -13.46 -11.35 2.55
N GLY A 200 -13.91 -12.55 2.15
CA GLY A 200 -14.91 -12.74 1.09
C GLY A 200 -16.23 -11.99 1.33
N ASP A 201 -16.59 -11.76 2.59
CA ASP A 201 -17.82 -11.05 3.00
C ASP A 201 -17.83 -9.57 2.62
N ILE A 202 -16.67 -8.91 2.55
CA ILE A 202 -16.57 -7.51 2.12
C ILE A 202 -16.16 -7.38 0.64
N ILE A 203 -15.38 -8.33 0.15
CA ILE A 203 -14.85 -8.35 -1.22
C ILE A 203 -15.98 -8.53 -2.24
N LYS A 204 -16.98 -9.37 -1.94
CA LYS A 204 -18.07 -9.68 -2.87
C LYS A 204 -18.86 -8.46 -3.33
N ASP A 205 -18.85 -7.39 -2.53
CA ASP A 205 -19.68 -6.21 -2.73
C ASP A 205 -18.88 -4.94 -3.02
N ARG A 206 -17.55 -4.98 -3.13
CA ARG A 206 -16.71 -3.77 -3.27
C ARG A 206 -15.58 -3.97 -4.27
N PRO A 207 -15.28 -2.97 -5.13
CA PRO A 207 -14.08 -3.02 -5.95
C PRO A 207 -12.86 -3.18 -5.06
N THR A 208 -12.01 -4.14 -5.41
CA THR A 208 -10.87 -4.52 -4.58
C THR A 208 -9.60 -4.42 -5.39
N ILE A 209 -8.63 -3.66 -4.91
CA ILE A 209 -7.30 -3.51 -5.51
C ILE A 209 -6.32 -4.33 -4.68
N CYS A 210 -5.61 -5.26 -5.31
CA CYS A 210 -4.57 -6.08 -4.68
C CYS A 210 -3.26 -5.92 -5.43
N LEU A 211 -2.16 -5.75 -4.71
CA LEU A 211 -0.81 -5.73 -5.28
C LEU A 211 0.01 -6.88 -4.67
N PRO A 212 0.55 -7.81 -5.47
CA PRO A 212 1.51 -8.78 -4.98
C PRO A 212 2.76 -8.09 -4.43
N ASP A 213 3.19 -8.46 -3.23
CA ASP A 213 4.50 -8.12 -2.69
C ASP A 213 5.38 -9.39 -2.53
N ASP A 214 6.50 -9.27 -1.83
CA ASP A 214 7.50 -10.30 -1.64
C ASP A 214 6.95 -11.61 -1.07
N HIS A 215 6.17 -11.56 0.01
CA HIS A 215 5.64 -12.77 0.62
C HIS A 215 4.63 -13.49 -0.28
N ASP A 216 3.86 -12.75 -1.08
CA ASP A 216 2.90 -13.32 -2.03
C ASP A 216 3.60 -14.14 -3.13
N VAL A 217 4.71 -13.63 -3.65
CA VAL A 217 5.51 -14.33 -4.68
C VAL A 217 6.50 -15.34 -4.10
N GLY A 218 6.46 -15.54 -2.79
CA GLY A 218 7.10 -16.65 -2.09
C GLY A 218 8.57 -16.43 -1.72
N GLN A 219 8.92 -15.19 -1.37
CA GLN A 219 10.25 -14.81 -0.89
C GLN A 219 10.16 -13.74 0.22
N PRO A 220 11.22 -13.50 1.01
CA PRO A 220 11.15 -12.60 2.17
C PRO A 220 11.49 -11.13 1.87
N ASN A 221 11.86 -10.82 0.63
CA ASN A 221 12.10 -9.48 0.07
C ASN A 221 11.94 -9.57 -1.46
N LEU A 222 11.56 -8.49 -2.13
CA LEU A 222 11.36 -8.48 -3.58
C LEU A 222 12.04 -7.29 -4.25
N TRP A 223 13.05 -7.63 -5.04
CA TRP A 223 13.67 -6.76 -6.03
C TRP A 223 13.46 -7.42 -7.38
N GLY A 224 12.37 -7.12 -8.08
CA GLY A 224 11.92 -7.92 -9.21
C GLY A 224 12.91 -7.97 -10.38
N GLU A 225 13.84 -7.00 -10.48
CA GLU A 225 14.89 -6.90 -11.51
C GLU A 225 14.36 -7.30 -12.90
N SER A 226 13.19 -6.74 -13.26
CA SER A 226 12.52 -7.01 -14.54
C SER A 226 12.33 -8.50 -14.85
N GLY A 227 11.99 -9.32 -13.85
CA GLY A 227 11.67 -10.74 -14.07
C GLY A 227 12.88 -11.66 -14.07
N LYS A 228 14.07 -11.22 -13.63
CA LYS A 228 15.25 -12.08 -13.50
C LYS A 228 14.98 -13.31 -12.61
N ILE A 229 15.76 -14.38 -12.79
CA ILE A 229 15.83 -15.48 -11.82
C ILE A 229 16.79 -15.08 -10.69
N SER A 230 16.28 -15.09 -9.46
CA SER A 230 17.13 -14.94 -8.27
C SER A 230 17.73 -16.28 -7.87
N THR A 231 19.01 -16.27 -7.49
CA THR A 231 19.76 -17.46 -7.08
C THR A 231 20.23 -17.40 -5.63
N LEU A 232 20.18 -16.23 -5.00
CA LEU A 232 20.57 -16.07 -3.60
C LEU A 232 19.40 -16.27 -2.64
N SER A 233 19.72 -16.76 -1.45
CA SER A 233 18.76 -16.74 -0.34
C SER A 233 18.32 -15.30 -0.06
N GLY A 234 17.01 -15.12 0.07
CA GLY A 234 16.41 -13.81 0.30
C GLY A 234 16.21 -12.97 -0.96
N ALA A 235 16.70 -13.40 -2.13
CA ALA A 235 16.58 -12.74 -3.43
C ALA A 235 17.35 -11.43 -3.65
N SER A 236 18.35 -11.16 -2.81
CA SER A 236 19.12 -9.92 -2.87
C SER A 236 19.92 -9.69 -4.16
N ASP A 237 20.12 -10.71 -5.00
CA ASP A 237 20.70 -10.58 -6.35
C ASP A 237 19.70 -10.11 -7.43
N GLY A 238 18.46 -9.82 -7.04
CA GLY A 238 17.39 -9.40 -7.93
C GLY A 238 16.73 -10.57 -8.64
N GLY A 239 15.42 -10.46 -8.84
CA GLY A 239 14.56 -11.43 -9.48
C GLY A 239 13.65 -12.21 -8.55
N TYR A 240 13.07 -13.27 -9.11
CA TYR A 240 12.14 -14.18 -8.45
C TYR A 240 12.85 -15.47 -8.07
N SER A 241 12.67 -15.91 -6.83
CA SER A 241 13.20 -17.19 -6.33
C SER A 241 12.33 -18.38 -6.75
N LYS A 242 11.07 -18.13 -7.11
CA LYS A 242 10.11 -19.13 -7.59
C LYS A 242 10.13 -19.21 -9.12
N PRO A 243 9.83 -20.39 -9.70
CA PRO A 243 9.69 -20.52 -11.14
C PRO A 243 8.63 -19.55 -11.71
N ALA A 244 8.85 -19.01 -12.90
CA ALA A 244 7.93 -18.06 -13.51
C ALA A 244 6.48 -18.55 -13.66
N VAL A 245 6.25 -19.87 -13.77
CA VAL A 245 4.89 -20.45 -13.78
C VAL A 245 4.15 -20.19 -12.46
N TYR A 246 4.85 -20.24 -11.33
CA TYR A 246 4.29 -19.91 -10.02
C TYR A 246 4.01 -18.41 -9.91
N VAL A 247 4.96 -17.57 -10.30
CA VAL A 247 4.79 -16.10 -10.26
C VAL A 247 3.60 -15.65 -11.12
N LYS A 248 3.42 -16.23 -12.31
CA LYS A 248 2.26 -15.97 -13.18
C LYS A 248 0.94 -16.45 -12.60
N GLU A 249 0.95 -17.49 -11.77
CA GLU A 249 -0.23 -17.95 -11.02
C GLU A 249 -0.60 -16.94 -9.93
N VAL A 250 0.38 -16.49 -9.15
CA VAL A 250 0.21 -15.45 -8.11
C VAL A 250 -0.35 -14.18 -8.72
N GLU A 251 0.30 -13.64 -9.75
CA GLU A 251 -0.15 -12.43 -10.45
C GLU A 251 -1.57 -12.60 -10.99
N ARG A 252 -1.86 -13.70 -11.68
CA ARG A 252 -3.22 -13.92 -12.18
C ARG A 252 -4.25 -13.95 -11.05
N ALA A 253 -3.96 -14.65 -9.95
CA ALA A 253 -4.90 -14.79 -8.85
C ALA A 253 -5.17 -13.45 -8.13
N GLN A 254 -4.17 -12.57 -8.06
CA GLN A 254 -4.27 -11.31 -7.31
C GLN A 254 -4.58 -10.09 -8.17
N THR A 255 -4.32 -10.09 -9.49
CA THR A 255 -4.40 -8.86 -10.30
C THR A 255 -5.20 -8.97 -11.59
N SER A 256 -5.66 -10.16 -12.00
CA SER A 256 -6.34 -10.31 -13.30
C SER A 256 -7.69 -9.58 -13.43
N HIS A 257 -8.30 -9.22 -12.30
CA HIS A 257 -9.52 -8.41 -12.24
C HIS A 257 -9.27 -6.90 -12.26
N LEU A 258 -8.02 -6.45 -12.17
CA LEU A 258 -7.65 -5.04 -12.33
C LEU A 258 -7.83 -4.59 -13.79
N PRO A 259 -7.87 -3.27 -14.07
CA PRO A 259 -7.81 -2.74 -15.42
C PRO A 259 -6.62 -3.30 -16.20
N ASP A 260 -6.69 -3.26 -17.54
CA ASP A 260 -5.58 -3.76 -18.34
C ASP A 260 -4.32 -2.90 -18.09
N PRO A 261 -3.12 -3.51 -18.06
CA PRO A 261 -1.90 -2.74 -17.86
C PRO A 261 -1.70 -1.73 -18.99
N VAL A 262 -1.29 -0.52 -18.64
CA VAL A 262 -1.07 0.59 -19.59
C VAL A 262 -0.07 0.19 -20.68
N ASP A 263 0.91 -0.64 -20.31
CA ASP A 263 1.82 -1.27 -21.24
C ASP A 263 1.92 -2.77 -20.91
N PRO A 264 1.27 -3.66 -21.69
CA PRO A 264 1.18 -5.10 -21.39
C PRO A 264 2.44 -5.89 -21.71
N ARG A 265 3.55 -5.25 -22.13
CA ARG A 265 4.79 -5.96 -22.46
C ARG A 265 5.29 -6.74 -21.23
N LYS A 266 5.48 -8.04 -21.43
CA LYS A 266 6.00 -8.95 -20.41
C LYS A 266 7.46 -8.63 -20.09
N VAL A 267 7.86 -8.91 -18.86
CA VAL A 267 9.26 -8.86 -18.44
C VAL A 267 9.93 -10.21 -18.65
N ASP A 268 11.17 -10.39 -18.18
CA ASP A 268 11.92 -11.63 -18.34
C ASP A 268 11.14 -12.85 -17.79
N GLN A 269 11.49 -14.02 -18.31
CA GLN A 269 10.76 -15.28 -18.11
C GLN A 269 9.28 -15.23 -18.59
N GLY A 270 8.90 -14.17 -19.31
CA GLY A 270 7.54 -13.94 -19.81
C GLY A 270 6.53 -13.70 -18.68
N ILE A 271 6.98 -13.16 -17.55
CA ILE A 271 6.13 -12.75 -16.42
C ILE A 271 5.34 -11.50 -16.82
N GLY A 272 4.10 -11.38 -16.31
CA GLY A 272 3.23 -10.26 -16.63
C GLY A 272 3.65 -8.97 -15.94
N VAL A 273 2.86 -7.94 -16.22
CA VAL A 273 2.82 -6.65 -15.54
C VAL A 273 1.35 -6.29 -15.35
N TYR A 274 1.05 -5.49 -14.33
CA TYR A 274 -0.29 -5.04 -13.96
C TYR A 274 -0.37 -3.55 -13.62
N PHE A 275 0.74 -2.78 -13.68
CA PHE A 275 0.65 -1.35 -13.44
C PHE A 275 -0.34 -0.68 -14.42
N THR A 276 -1.26 0.09 -13.86
CA THR A 276 -2.40 0.66 -14.57
C THR A 276 -3.02 1.78 -13.73
N ASN A 277 -4.16 2.32 -14.14
CA ASN A 277 -4.98 3.18 -13.31
C ASN A 277 -6.43 2.68 -13.21
N LEU A 278 -7.12 3.10 -12.16
CA LEU A 278 -8.55 2.86 -11.93
C LEU A 278 -9.22 4.21 -11.63
N ASN A 279 -10.20 4.60 -12.44
CA ASN A 279 -11.07 5.73 -12.14
C ASN A 279 -12.32 5.23 -11.39
N TRP A 280 -12.52 5.71 -10.16
CA TRP A 280 -13.68 5.35 -9.33
C TRP A 280 -14.03 6.47 -8.36
N GLY A 281 -15.29 6.91 -8.35
CA GLY A 281 -15.76 7.99 -7.48
C GLY A 281 -15.10 9.35 -7.77
N ASN A 282 -14.83 9.64 -9.04
CA ASN A 282 -14.05 10.80 -9.49
C ASN A 282 -12.60 10.82 -8.96
N ILE A 283 -12.07 9.69 -8.49
CA ILE A 283 -10.67 9.56 -8.09
C ILE A 283 -9.96 8.65 -9.07
N ASP A 284 -8.82 9.10 -9.57
CA ASP A 284 -7.97 8.31 -10.44
C ASP A 284 -6.81 7.73 -9.63
N PHE A 285 -6.84 6.40 -9.45
CA PHE A 285 -5.88 5.64 -8.67
C PHE A 285 -4.80 5.07 -9.59
N ALA A 286 -3.57 5.59 -9.54
CA ALA A 286 -2.43 4.94 -10.17
C ALA A 286 -2.02 3.70 -9.36
N ILE A 287 -2.13 2.52 -9.96
CA ILE A 287 -1.72 1.24 -9.39
C ILE A 287 -0.30 0.94 -9.87
N LEU A 288 0.66 0.92 -8.95
CA LEU A 288 2.08 0.75 -9.25
C LEU A 288 2.55 -0.68 -9.05
N GLU A 289 3.72 -0.96 -9.63
CA GLU A 289 4.51 -2.16 -9.42
C GLU A 289 5.91 -1.77 -8.93
N ASP A 290 6.01 -1.13 -7.77
CA ASP A 290 7.28 -0.58 -7.29
C ASP A 290 8.33 -1.65 -6.94
N ARG A 291 7.89 -2.91 -6.84
CA ARG A 291 8.76 -4.07 -6.68
C ARG A 291 9.23 -4.69 -7.99
N LYS A 292 8.46 -4.60 -9.08
CA LYS A 292 8.66 -5.39 -10.33
C LYS A 292 10.00 -5.10 -11.03
N PHE A 293 10.38 -3.84 -11.07
CA PHE A 293 11.55 -3.38 -11.82
C PHE A 293 12.74 -3.06 -10.90
N LYS A 294 12.50 -3.06 -9.59
CA LYS A 294 13.48 -2.66 -8.58
C LYS A 294 14.74 -3.51 -8.66
N THR A 295 15.89 -2.85 -8.62
CA THR A 295 17.20 -3.48 -8.68
C THR A 295 17.53 -4.25 -7.40
N GLY A 296 18.18 -5.42 -7.51
CA GLY A 296 18.72 -6.16 -6.37
C GLY A 296 20.06 -5.59 -5.89
N PRO A 297 20.28 -5.40 -4.57
CA PRO A 297 21.50 -4.74 -4.07
C PRO A 297 22.76 -5.61 -4.12
N ALA A 298 22.65 -6.95 -4.09
CA ALA A 298 23.80 -7.83 -3.98
C ALA A 298 24.73 -7.73 -5.20
N GLY A 299 26.01 -7.45 -4.94
CA GLY A 299 27.02 -7.26 -5.98
C GLY A 299 26.97 -5.90 -6.69
N ARG A 300 25.98 -5.05 -6.38
CA ARG A 300 25.87 -3.67 -6.90
C ARG A 300 26.36 -2.64 -5.90
N VAL A 301 26.10 -2.87 -4.61
CA VAL A 301 26.47 -1.96 -3.52
C VAL A 301 27.51 -2.61 -2.59
N PRO A 302 28.34 -1.81 -1.88
CA PRO A 302 29.22 -2.32 -0.84
C PRO A 302 28.43 -3.01 0.28
N LYS A 303 28.91 -4.18 0.75
CA LYS A 303 28.28 -4.87 1.88
C LYS A 303 28.61 -4.14 3.20
N GLN A 304 27.60 -3.58 3.86
CA GLN A 304 27.75 -2.78 5.09
C GLN A 304 26.95 -3.31 6.29
N GLY A 305 26.54 -4.58 6.20
CA GLY A 305 25.75 -5.24 7.21
C GLY A 305 25.76 -6.77 7.04
N PRO A 306 24.98 -7.49 7.84
CA PRO A 306 24.91 -8.95 7.75
C PRO A 306 24.34 -9.42 6.41
N ARG A 307 23.37 -8.68 5.87
CA ARG A 307 22.74 -8.90 4.56
C ARG A 307 23.21 -7.84 3.55
N PRO A 308 23.18 -8.12 2.23
CA PRO A 308 23.57 -7.15 1.21
C PRO A 308 22.73 -5.87 1.19
N ASP A 309 21.47 -5.96 1.59
CA ASP A 309 20.45 -4.91 1.67
C ASP A 309 20.48 -4.12 2.99
N HIS A 310 21.33 -4.50 3.94
CA HIS A 310 21.39 -3.90 5.27
C HIS A 310 22.61 -3.00 5.45
N ILE A 311 22.38 -1.81 5.99
CA ILE A 311 23.43 -0.89 6.43
C ILE A 311 23.28 -0.64 7.93
N ARG A 312 24.34 -0.93 8.70
CA ARG A 312 24.37 -0.70 10.17
C ARG A 312 25.19 0.51 10.57
N ASN A 313 26.20 0.87 9.80
CA ASN A 313 27.08 1.99 10.11
C ASN A 313 26.35 3.31 9.82
N PRO A 314 26.06 4.17 10.81
CA PRO A 314 25.46 5.47 10.57
C PRO A 314 26.41 6.47 9.90
N GLU A 315 27.74 6.23 9.98
CA GLU A 315 28.77 7.12 9.42
C GLU A 315 29.14 6.77 7.97
N TYR A 316 28.33 5.95 7.28
CA TYR A 316 28.59 5.61 5.89
C TYR A 316 28.25 6.76 4.95
N ASP A 317 28.83 6.79 3.75
CA ASP A 317 28.42 7.73 2.70
C ASP A 317 27.18 7.18 1.95
N PRO A 318 25.99 7.81 2.06
CA PRO A 318 24.79 7.36 1.34
C PRO A 318 24.94 7.36 -0.17
N LYS A 319 25.84 8.19 -0.74
CA LYS A 319 26.13 8.17 -2.18
C LYS A 319 26.81 6.89 -2.64
N SER A 320 27.48 6.17 -1.73
CA SER A 320 28.14 4.89 -2.05
C SER A 320 27.17 3.78 -2.45
N VAL A 321 25.86 3.97 -2.18
CA VAL A 321 24.82 3.00 -2.52
C VAL A 321 23.83 3.53 -3.58
N ASP A 322 23.83 4.82 -3.91
CA ASP A 322 23.08 5.36 -5.05
C ASP A 322 23.85 5.11 -6.35
N VAL A 323 23.84 3.86 -6.80
CA VAL A 323 24.69 3.40 -7.91
C VAL A 323 24.04 3.64 -9.27
N GLU A 324 24.87 4.02 -10.24
CA GLU A 324 24.43 4.25 -11.61
C GLU A 324 23.76 2.99 -12.19
N GLY A 325 22.63 3.19 -12.88
CA GLY A 325 21.85 2.11 -13.49
C GLY A 325 20.99 1.31 -12.52
N ALA A 326 20.97 1.62 -11.22
CA ALA A 326 19.96 1.07 -10.32
C ALA A 326 18.57 1.65 -10.63
N VAL A 327 17.58 0.77 -10.67
CA VAL A 327 16.20 1.06 -11.07
C VAL A 327 15.27 0.86 -9.87
N LEU A 328 14.23 1.70 -9.77
CA LEU A 328 13.10 1.52 -8.87
C LEU A 328 11.83 1.14 -9.66
N LEU A 329 11.12 2.14 -10.19
CA LEU A 329 9.88 1.91 -10.96
C LEU A 329 10.14 1.45 -12.41
N GLY A 330 11.28 1.82 -12.98
CA GLY A 330 11.58 1.60 -14.41
C GLY A 330 10.85 2.58 -15.33
N ASP A 331 11.42 2.78 -16.52
CA ASP A 331 11.01 3.86 -17.44
C ASP A 331 9.57 3.74 -17.93
N ARG A 332 9.04 2.51 -18.02
CA ARG A 332 7.66 2.25 -18.46
C ARG A 332 6.63 2.80 -17.47
N GLN A 333 6.86 2.61 -16.18
CA GLN A 333 6.00 3.16 -15.13
C GLN A 333 6.18 4.67 -15.00
N LEU A 334 7.40 5.19 -15.16
CA LEU A 334 7.65 6.63 -15.15
C LEU A 334 6.97 7.34 -16.32
N ALA A 335 6.98 6.74 -17.52
CA ALA A 335 6.25 7.27 -18.69
C ALA A 335 4.74 7.23 -18.49
N PHE A 336 4.21 6.14 -17.90
CA PHE A 336 2.81 6.08 -17.48
C PHE A 336 2.47 7.20 -16.50
N LEU A 337 3.25 7.38 -15.43
CA LEU A 337 3.00 8.40 -14.42
C LEU A 337 3.07 9.82 -14.98
N ASP A 338 3.98 10.08 -15.93
CA ASP A 338 4.08 11.39 -16.57
C ASP A 338 2.86 11.71 -17.44
N ALA A 339 2.32 10.72 -18.17
CA ALA A 339 1.07 10.87 -18.92
C ALA A 339 -0.14 10.99 -17.97
N TRP A 340 -0.22 10.12 -16.97
CA TRP A 340 -1.27 10.10 -15.96
C TRP A 340 -1.33 11.39 -15.14
N ALA A 341 -0.19 12.03 -14.85
CA ALA A 341 -0.17 13.30 -14.13
C ALA A 341 -0.82 14.45 -14.91
N GLN A 342 -0.84 14.35 -16.25
CA GLN A 342 -1.37 15.37 -17.16
C GLN A 342 -2.83 15.12 -17.55
N ASP A 343 -3.28 13.87 -17.50
CA ASP A 343 -4.65 13.49 -17.83
C ASP A 343 -5.57 13.62 -16.60
N TRP A 344 -6.56 14.50 -16.68
CA TRP A 344 -7.55 14.72 -15.62
C TRP A 344 -8.98 14.42 -16.07
N HIS A 345 -9.14 13.69 -17.19
CA HIS A 345 -10.46 13.24 -17.63
C HIS A 345 -11.15 12.41 -16.55
N ALA A 346 -12.40 12.76 -16.26
CA ALA A 346 -13.24 12.12 -15.23
C ALA A 346 -12.59 12.03 -13.82
N ALA A 347 -11.57 12.83 -13.54
CA ALA A 347 -10.81 12.77 -12.30
C ALA A 347 -10.74 14.13 -11.62
N ASP A 348 -10.93 14.10 -10.33
CA ASP A 348 -11.03 15.22 -9.42
C ASP A 348 -9.87 15.22 -8.43
N MET A 349 -9.44 14.02 -8.04
CA MET A 349 -8.27 13.77 -7.21
C MET A 349 -7.44 12.63 -7.79
N LYS A 350 -6.16 12.60 -7.43
CA LYS A 350 -5.21 11.57 -7.86
C LYS A 350 -4.55 10.90 -6.68
N VAL A 351 -4.47 9.57 -6.72
CA VAL A 351 -3.91 8.75 -5.64
C VAL A 351 -2.96 7.72 -6.23
N ALA A 352 -1.75 7.61 -5.68
CA ALA A 352 -0.81 6.56 -6.03
C ALA A 352 -0.89 5.42 -5.01
N LEU A 353 -1.03 4.19 -5.51
CA LEU A 353 -1.10 2.96 -4.74
C LEU A 353 0.13 2.12 -5.01
N SER A 354 0.87 1.73 -3.96
CA SER A 354 2.13 1.01 -4.11
C SER A 354 2.36 0.04 -2.95
N GLN A 355 3.21 -0.96 -3.13
CA GLN A 355 3.54 -1.91 -2.08
C GLN A 355 4.11 -1.20 -0.84
N THR A 356 5.09 -0.31 -1.04
CA THR A 356 5.77 0.38 0.07
C THR A 356 6.06 1.86 -0.19
N ILE A 357 6.32 2.61 0.88
CA ILE A 357 6.59 4.06 0.86
C ILE A 357 7.98 4.42 0.31
N PHE A 358 8.10 5.58 -0.33
CA PHE A 358 9.33 6.08 -0.99
C PHE A 358 10.38 6.66 -0.01
N CYS A 359 10.61 6.00 1.12
CA CYS A 359 11.68 6.31 2.08
C CYS A 359 12.07 5.09 2.92
N GLY A 360 13.19 5.18 3.62
CA GLY A 360 13.55 4.26 4.70
C GLY A 360 12.70 4.54 5.94
N GLY A 361 11.51 3.95 6.02
CA GLY A 361 10.50 4.26 7.05
C GLY A 361 10.73 3.68 8.45
N ALA A 362 11.87 3.04 8.71
CA ALA A 362 12.17 2.42 9.99
C ALA A 362 13.67 2.47 10.33
N HIS A 363 13.95 2.59 11.63
CA HIS A 363 15.30 2.62 12.19
C HIS A 363 15.63 1.38 13.03
N ILE A 364 14.61 0.62 13.44
CA ILE A 364 14.77 -0.57 14.28
C ILE A 364 13.89 -1.67 13.72
N HIS A 365 14.45 -2.88 13.61
CA HIS A 365 13.85 -4.00 12.92
C HIS A 365 13.85 -5.27 13.80
N GLY A 366 12.70 -5.95 13.85
CA GLY A 366 12.49 -7.26 14.48
C GLY A 366 12.47 -7.27 16.01
N SER A 367 13.38 -6.56 16.67
CA SER A 367 13.44 -6.40 18.12
C SER A 367 13.87 -5.00 18.50
N ALA A 368 13.55 -4.55 19.72
CA ALA A 368 13.90 -3.23 20.22
C ALA A 368 15.41 -2.87 20.14
N ASN A 369 16.30 -3.87 20.09
CA ASN A 369 17.76 -3.68 19.97
C ASN A 369 18.26 -3.84 18.52
N GLY A 370 17.38 -4.11 17.57
CA GLY A 370 17.70 -4.39 16.17
C GLY A 370 17.87 -3.14 15.32
N ARG A 371 18.61 -2.13 15.81
CA ARG A 371 18.83 -0.90 15.05
C ARG A 371 19.50 -1.21 13.71
N LEU A 372 18.90 -0.70 12.65
CA LEU A 372 19.35 -0.80 11.27
C LEU A 372 19.28 0.61 10.71
N HIS A 373 20.42 1.10 10.22
CA HIS A 373 20.50 2.49 9.78
C HIS A 373 19.77 2.70 8.45
N ALA A 374 19.94 1.78 7.51
CA ALA A 374 19.20 1.79 6.25
C ALA A 374 18.86 0.35 5.79
N ASP A 375 17.68 0.21 5.18
CA ASP A 375 17.15 -1.04 4.62
C ASP A 375 16.77 -0.83 3.15
N MET A 376 17.55 -1.43 2.24
CA MET A 376 17.39 -1.26 0.79
C MET A 376 16.16 -2.00 0.24
N ASP A 377 15.49 -2.80 1.07
CA ASP A 377 14.19 -3.33 0.70
C ASP A 377 13.12 -2.23 0.66
N SER A 378 13.24 -1.16 1.47
CA SER A 378 12.36 0.00 1.38
C SER A 378 12.54 0.76 0.05
N ASN A 379 11.55 1.55 -0.37
CA ASN A 379 11.69 2.41 -1.55
C ASN A 379 12.43 3.73 -1.26
N GLY A 380 13.15 3.83 -0.13
CA GLY A 380 14.18 4.84 0.05
C GLY A 380 15.41 4.62 -0.85
N TRP A 381 15.56 3.41 -1.41
CA TRP A 381 16.65 3.03 -2.29
C TRP A 381 16.14 2.35 -3.58
N PRO A 382 16.79 2.55 -4.75
CA PRO A 382 17.88 3.51 -4.99
C PRO A 382 17.41 4.96 -4.94
N GLN A 383 18.21 5.88 -4.38
CA GLN A 383 17.81 7.27 -4.15
C GLN A 383 17.45 8.00 -5.44
N THR A 384 18.23 7.83 -6.50
CA THR A 384 17.93 8.41 -7.82
C THR A 384 16.60 7.90 -8.37
N GLY A 385 16.32 6.60 -8.23
CA GLY A 385 15.04 6.00 -8.66
C GLY A 385 13.85 6.50 -7.83
N ARG A 386 14.03 6.62 -6.52
CA ARG A 386 13.08 7.21 -5.57
C ARG A 386 12.73 8.65 -5.92
N ASN A 387 13.72 9.48 -6.22
CA ASN A 387 13.49 10.87 -6.58
C ASN A 387 12.71 11.02 -7.90
N ARG A 388 12.97 10.16 -8.89
CA ARG A 388 12.19 10.13 -10.14
C ARG A 388 10.73 9.77 -9.90
N ALA A 389 10.47 8.79 -9.03
CA ALA A 389 9.09 8.41 -8.66
C ALA A 389 8.34 9.59 -8.03
N LEU A 390 8.92 10.21 -7.01
CA LEU A 390 8.30 11.36 -6.34
C LEU A 390 8.14 12.59 -7.24
N ALA A 391 9.11 12.84 -8.12
CA ALA A 391 9.00 13.90 -9.10
C ALA A 391 7.83 13.66 -10.06
N ALA A 392 7.56 12.41 -10.45
CA ALA A 392 6.41 12.06 -11.27
C ALA A 392 5.09 12.22 -10.50
N LEU A 393 5.03 11.77 -9.25
CA LEU A 393 3.81 11.84 -8.43
C LEU A 393 3.42 13.29 -8.05
N ARG A 394 4.41 14.14 -7.70
CA ARG A 394 4.14 15.53 -7.29
C ARG A 394 3.57 16.39 -8.42
N LYS A 395 3.89 16.08 -9.68
CA LYS A 395 3.29 16.73 -10.87
C LYS A 395 1.77 16.62 -10.92
N ALA A 396 1.20 15.62 -10.24
CA ALA A 396 -0.22 15.34 -10.20
C ALA A 396 -0.90 15.77 -8.89
N PHE A 397 -0.14 16.37 -7.95
CA PHE A 397 -0.59 16.55 -6.56
C PHE A 397 -1.12 15.24 -5.94
N ALA A 398 -0.53 14.11 -6.31
CA ALA A 398 -1.02 12.80 -5.92
C ALA A 398 -0.80 12.55 -4.42
N PHE A 399 -1.75 11.92 -3.76
CA PHE A 399 -1.55 11.34 -2.43
C PHE A 399 -1.02 9.92 -2.54
N HIS A 400 -0.02 9.54 -1.74
CA HIS A 400 0.58 8.20 -1.79
C HIS A 400 0.05 7.29 -0.67
N TYR A 401 -0.62 6.19 -1.03
CA TYR A 401 -1.15 5.20 -0.08
C TYR A 401 -0.46 3.85 -0.26
N ALA A 402 0.12 3.28 0.81
CA ALA A 402 1.00 2.11 0.73
C ALA A 402 1.00 1.24 2.01
N GLY A 403 1.79 0.16 2.02
CA GLY A 403 1.97 -0.75 3.16
C GLY A 403 3.41 -1.28 3.34
N ASP A 404 3.57 -2.60 3.50
CA ASP A 404 4.82 -3.36 3.71
C ASP A 404 5.61 -3.07 5.00
N GLN A 405 5.72 -1.82 5.44
CA GLN A 405 6.72 -1.46 6.46
C GLN A 405 6.44 -2.01 7.86
N HIS A 406 5.31 -2.69 8.10
CA HIS A 406 4.91 -3.19 9.42
C HIS A 406 4.89 -2.11 10.51
N LEU A 407 4.76 -0.86 10.07
CA LEU A 407 4.76 0.33 10.91
C LEU A 407 3.95 1.38 10.17
N ALA A 408 2.81 1.76 10.74
CA ALA A 408 2.05 2.85 10.17
C ALA A 408 2.85 4.15 10.29
N THR A 409 2.93 4.91 9.21
CA THR A 409 3.66 6.19 9.19
C THR A 409 2.96 7.21 8.30
N LEU A 410 3.08 8.49 8.69
CA LEU A 410 2.79 9.63 7.84
C LEU A 410 4.09 10.39 7.57
N PHE A 411 4.43 10.50 6.29
CA PHE A 411 5.57 11.27 5.82
C PHE A 411 5.13 12.29 4.77
N HIS A 412 5.75 13.47 4.79
CA HIS A 412 5.77 14.37 3.65
C HIS A 412 7.17 14.29 3.04
N HIS A 413 7.23 13.87 1.78
CA HIS A 413 8.50 13.62 1.10
C HIS A 413 9.16 14.91 0.62
N GLY A 414 10.48 14.89 0.58
CA GLY A 414 11.30 15.95 -0.02
C GLY A 414 12.33 15.40 -1.01
N ILE A 415 12.64 16.14 -2.08
CA ILE A 415 13.70 15.90 -3.06
C ILE A 415 14.77 16.99 -2.90
N ASP A 416 14.44 18.23 -3.28
CA ASP A 416 15.35 19.37 -3.29
C ASP A 416 15.34 20.06 -1.92
N GLU A 417 14.16 20.24 -1.34
CA GLU A 417 13.94 20.67 0.04
C GLU A 417 12.98 19.73 0.79
N TYR A 418 12.78 19.94 2.08
CA TYR A 418 11.74 19.21 2.82
C TYR A 418 10.36 19.65 2.35
N ARG A 419 9.40 18.73 2.25
CA ARG A 419 7.99 19.01 1.90
C ARG A 419 7.79 19.59 0.49
N ASP A 420 8.62 19.18 -0.47
CA ASP A 420 8.51 19.61 -1.87
C ASP A 420 8.02 18.47 -2.80
N ALA A 421 7.46 17.40 -2.23
CA ALA A 421 6.89 16.27 -2.95
C ALA A 421 5.67 15.72 -2.17
N VAL A 422 5.17 14.54 -2.56
CA VAL A 422 3.87 14.05 -2.06
C VAL A 422 3.87 13.67 -0.58
N TRP A 423 2.68 13.66 0.03
CA TRP A 423 2.43 12.97 1.29
C TRP A 423 2.26 11.48 1.07
N SER A 424 2.70 10.68 2.03
CA SER A 424 2.46 9.24 2.05
C SER A 424 1.89 8.74 3.38
N PHE A 425 0.91 7.85 3.30
CA PHE A 425 0.43 7.04 4.41
C PHE A 425 0.76 5.56 4.19
N CYS A 426 1.64 5.03 5.04
CA CYS A 426 1.82 3.58 5.17
C CYS A 426 0.81 3.05 6.19
N VAL A 427 -0.04 2.09 5.82
CA VAL A 427 -0.96 1.44 6.77
C VAL A 427 -0.20 0.47 7.70
N PRO A 428 -0.71 0.22 8.92
CA PRO A 428 -0.16 -0.83 9.77
C PRO A 428 -0.49 -2.21 9.20
N SER A 429 0.34 -3.21 9.50
CA SER A 429 0.02 -4.59 9.16
C SER A 429 -1.22 -5.07 9.94
N ILE A 430 -2.12 -5.78 9.24
CA ILE A 430 -3.25 -6.50 9.85
C ILE A 430 -2.74 -7.44 10.94
N ALA A 431 -1.62 -8.09 10.66
CA ALA A 431 -0.96 -9.06 11.51
C ALA A 431 0.55 -8.77 11.60
N ASN A 432 0.90 -7.79 12.43
CA ASN A 432 2.27 -7.35 12.64
C ASN A 432 3.16 -8.41 13.35
N LEU A 433 3.79 -9.27 12.55
CA LEU A 433 4.70 -10.32 13.03
C LEU A 433 6.13 -9.82 13.22
N TYR A 434 6.53 -8.79 12.47
CA TYR A 434 7.90 -8.28 12.40
C TYR A 434 7.88 -6.80 12.74
N LEU A 435 8.16 -6.49 14.00
CA LEU A 435 8.04 -5.14 14.54
C LEU A 435 9.10 -4.23 13.93
N ARG A 436 8.68 -3.02 13.56
CA ARG A 436 9.58 -1.93 13.19
C ARG A 436 9.27 -0.69 14.03
N TRP A 437 10.26 0.20 14.15
CA TRP A 437 10.10 1.50 14.81
C TRP A 437 10.75 2.62 14.00
N TRP A 438 10.06 3.75 13.95
CA TRP A 438 10.63 5.03 13.56
C TRP A 438 11.17 5.70 14.82
N GLU A 439 12.48 5.60 15.01
CA GLU A 439 13.16 6.19 16.17
C GLU A 439 14.48 6.81 15.70
N PRO A 440 14.47 8.04 15.20
CA PRO A 440 15.70 8.75 14.89
C PRO A 440 16.54 8.95 16.16
N ILE A 441 17.84 9.15 15.97
CA ILE A 441 18.77 9.43 17.08
C ILE A 441 18.56 10.85 17.58
N GLU A 442 18.50 11.80 16.66
CA GLU A 442 18.25 13.20 16.96
C GLU A 442 16.76 13.53 16.76
N PRO A 443 16.20 14.43 17.57
CA PRO A 443 14.86 14.96 17.34
C PRO A 443 14.73 15.59 15.94
N GLY A 444 13.59 15.42 15.29
CA GLY A 444 13.35 16.07 14.00
C GLY A 444 13.23 17.59 14.12
N ALA A 445 13.77 18.30 13.13
CA ALA A 445 13.68 19.75 13.06
C ALA A 445 12.28 20.20 12.59
N ASN A 446 11.91 21.48 12.78
CA ASN A 446 10.64 22.05 12.27
C ASN A 446 9.38 21.21 12.61
N ARG A 447 9.37 20.56 13.78
CA ARG A 447 8.24 19.76 14.27
C ARG A 447 7.09 20.67 14.71
N GLU A 448 5.87 20.17 14.57
CA GLU A 448 4.68 20.84 15.08
C GLU A 448 4.76 20.99 16.61
N PRO A 449 4.39 22.14 17.21
CA PRO A 449 4.43 22.33 18.65
C PRO A 449 3.66 21.23 19.40
N GLY A 450 4.31 20.63 20.41
CA GLY A 450 3.72 19.55 21.21
C GLY A 450 3.78 18.16 20.58
N SER A 451 4.30 18.02 19.35
CA SER A 451 4.45 16.71 18.69
C SER A 451 5.61 15.91 19.27
N PRO A 452 5.58 14.55 19.17
CA PRO A 452 6.67 13.69 19.63
C PRO A 452 8.01 14.05 19.00
N GLU A 453 9.11 13.82 19.73
CA GLU A 453 10.45 14.23 19.28
C GLU A 453 10.91 13.56 17.97
N TYR A 454 10.38 12.37 17.68
CA TYR A 454 10.67 11.64 16.45
C TYR A 454 9.99 12.23 15.20
N THR A 455 9.12 13.24 15.35
CA THR A 455 8.45 13.94 14.24
C THR A 455 9.28 15.12 13.73
N GLY A 456 8.93 15.68 12.57
CA GLY A 456 9.64 16.77 11.92
C GLY A 456 10.62 16.32 10.84
N ASP A 457 11.44 17.26 10.39
CA ASP A 457 12.41 17.15 9.31
C ASP A 457 13.61 16.31 9.71
N GLN A 458 13.85 15.27 8.91
CA GLN A 458 14.91 14.30 9.13
C GLN A 458 15.46 13.79 7.81
N LEU A 459 16.69 13.33 7.86
CA LEU A 459 17.26 12.51 6.81
C LEU A 459 17.02 11.05 7.19
N ASP A 460 16.43 10.28 6.28
CA ASP A 460 16.35 8.83 6.47
C ASP A 460 17.75 8.19 6.33
N GLY A 461 17.81 6.87 6.49
CA GLY A 461 19.05 6.10 6.37
C GLY A 461 19.81 6.27 5.05
N PHE A 462 19.18 6.77 3.99
CA PHE A 462 19.78 7.01 2.67
C PHE A 462 20.04 8.49 2.39
N ALA A 463 19.90 9.34 3.40
CA ALA A 463 19.90 10.79 3.31
C ALA A 463 18.79 11.38 2.41
N ASN A 464 17.66 10.68 2.27
CA ASN A 464 16.47 11.27 1.68
C ASN A 464 15.84 12.27 2.66
N LYS A 465 15.33 13.38 2.15
CA LYS A 465 14.59 14.36 2.95
C LYS A 465 13.19 13.82 3.21
N VAL A 466 12.85 13.66 4.49
CA VAL A 466 11.51 13.26 4.94
C VAL A 466 11.09 14.13 6.11
N THR A 467 9.80 14.46 6.16
CA THR A 467 9.19 15.05 7.35
C THR A 467 8.22 14.03 7.93
N ASN A 468 8.54 13.48 9.11
CA ASN A 468 7.62 12.56 9.80
C ASN A 468 6.56 13.35 10.57
N TYR A 469 5.31 12.90 10.48
CA TYR A 469 4.19 13.51 11.20
C TYR A 469 3.52 12.56 12.19
N ALA A 470 3.61 11.26 11.93
CA ALA A 470 3.12 10.23 12.84
C ALA A 470 3.86 8.92 12.58
N ALA A 471 4.03 8.11 13.63
CA ALA A 471 4.47 6.74 13.54
C ALA A 471 3.77 5.91 14.63
N ALA A 472 3.14 4.80 14.25
CA ALA A 472 2.51 3.87 15.20
C ALA A 472 3.56 2.97 15.86
N ASN A 473 4.55 3.57 16.51
CA ASN A 473 5.63 2.87 17.18
C ASN A 473 5.07 1.91 18.25
N PRO A 474 5.34 0.59 18.16
CA PRO A 474 4.91 -0.35 19.19
C PRO A 474 5.69 -0.11 20.50
N GLU A 475 5.20 -0.65 21.61
CA GLU A 475 5.99 -0.70 22.84
C GLU A 475 7.30 -1.48 22.60
N LYS A 476 8.41 -1.06 23.22
CA LYS A 476 9.72 -1.74 23.08
C LYS A 476 9.69 -3.18 23.62
N ARG A 477 8.83 -3.44 24.60
CA ARG A 477 8.60 -4.75 25.21
C ARG A 477 7.09 -4.95 25.36
N PRO A 478 6.37 -5.30 24.28
CA PRO A 478 4.93 -5.43 24.35
C PRO A 478 4.55 -6.52 25.35
N ALA A 479 3.46 -6.31 26.09
CA ALA A 479 2.98 -7.21 27.15
C ALA A 479 2.64 -8.65 26.68
N GLY A 480 2.72 -8.93 25.37
CA GLY A 480 2.46 -10.24 24.79
C GLY A 480 3.04 -10.44 23.39
N ASN A 481 2.85 -11.66 22.86
CA ASN A 481 3.28 -12.05 21.51
C ASN A 481 2.13 -12.07 20.50
N LEU A 482 0.96 -11.56 20.86
CA LEU A 482 -0.23 -11.54 20.04
C LEU A 482 -0.28 -10.26 19.19
N LEU A 483 -0.92 -10.34 18.02
CA LEU A 483 -0.99 -9.23 17.05
C LEU A 483 -1.62 -7.96 17.63
N ASN A 484 -2.59 -8.09 18.53
CA ASN A 484 -3.27 -6.96 19.15
C ASN A 484 -2.37 -6.13 20.07
N THR A 485 -1.20 -6.64 20.47
CA THR A 485 -0.23 -5.89 21.30
C THR A 485 0.97 -5.38 20.50
N ARG A 486 0.91 -5.42 19.16
CA ARG A 486 2.06 -5.25 18.26
C ARG A 486 1.88 -4.15 17.22
N ALA A 487 1.16 -3.08 17.56
CA ALA A 487 0.83 -1.99 16.64
C ALA A 487 0.21 -2.49 15.30
N ALA A 488 -0.66 -3.50 15.39
CA ALA A 488 -1.37 -4.06 14.24
C ALA A 488 -2.71 -3.33 14.04
N GLY A 489 -3.16 -3.22 12.79
CA GLY A 489 -4.37 -2.44 12.49
C GLY A 489 -4.74 -2.44 11.02
N PHE A 490 -5.40 -1.37 10.61
CA PHE A 490 -5.74 -1.04 9.23
C PHE A 490 -5.85 0.49 9.06
N GLY A 491 -5.84 0.95 7.82
CA GLY A 491 -6.05 2.37 7.51
C GLY A 491 -7.41 2.61 6.88
N ILE A 492 -7.97 3.79 7.11
CA ILE A 492 -9.07 4.35 6.30
C ILE A 492 -8.57 5.69 5.76
N VAL A 493 -8.80 5.96 4.47
CA VAL A 493 -8.60 7.29 3.90
C VAL A 493 -9.92 7.78 3.32
N ARG A 494 -10.31 8.99 3.71
CA ARG A 494 -11.49 9.68 3.21
C ARG A 494 -11.04 10.78 2.28
N PHE A 495 -11.47 10.70 1.03
CA PHE A 495 -11.18 11.69 0.00
C PHE A 495 -12.45 12.50 -0.24
N ASN A 496 -12.46 13.74 0.23
CA ASN A 496 -13.53 14.66 -0.11
C ASN A 496 -13.24 15.26 -1.48
N THR A 497 -13.91 14.75 -2.51
CA THR A 497 -13.72 15.22 -3.89
C THR A 497 -14.12 16.68 -3.98
N LYS A 498 -15.19 17.13 -3.32
CA LYS A 498 -15.62 18.53 -3.39
C LYS A 498 -14.65 19.53 -2.77
N THR A 499 -14.14 19.26 -1.56
CA THR A 499 -13.24 20.18 -0.83
C THR A 499 -11.75 19.92 -1.12
N ARG A 500 -11.43 18.81 -1.79
CA ARG A 500 -10.06 18.28 -1.99
C ARG A 500 -9.33 17.98 -0.68
N GLU A 501 -10.07 17.71 0.39
CA GLU A 501 -9.49 17.29 1.67
C GLU A 501 -9.25 15.78 1.69
N ILE A 502 -8.14 15.36 2.30
CA ILE A 502 -7.74 13.97 2.46
C ILE A 502 -7.56 13.71 3.95
N THR A 503 -8.44 12.91 4.53
CA THR A 503 -8.38 12.52 5.95
C THR A 503 -7.87 11.09 6.07
N MET A 504 -6.71 10.94 6.70
CA MET A 504 -6.08 9.67 7.00
C MET A 504 -6.43 9.23 8.41
N GLU A 505 -6.89 8.00 8.54
CA GLU A 505 -7.21 7.36 9.81
C GLU A 505 -6.41 6.06 9.98
N CYS A 506 -5.92 5.80 11.18
CA CYS A 506 -5.09 4.64 11.48
C CYS A 506 -5.60 3.93 12.73
N TRP A 507 -6.32 2.83 12.51
CA TRP A 507 -7.07 2.14 13.56
C TRP A 507 -6.34 0.88 14.03
N PRO A 508 -6.20 0.67 15.36
CA PRO A 508 -5.74 -0.60 15.90
C PRO A 508 -6.74 -1.75 15.65
N ARG A 509 -6.30 -3.00 15.80
CA ARG A 509 -7.20 -4.17 15.78
C ARG A 509 -8.17 -4.18 16.98
N ASN A 510 -9.33 -4.80 16.80
CA ASN A 510 -10.35 -5.05 17.83
C ASN A 510 -10.95 -3.79 18.47
N VAL A 511 -11.05 -2.71 17.69
CA VAL A 511 -11.83 -1.51 18.06
C VAL A 511 -13.06 -1.42 17.19
N ASP A 512 -14.10 -0.76 17.70
CA ASP A 512 -15.23 -0.30 16.90
C ASP A 512 -14.95 1.13 16.44
N VAL A 513 -14.78 1.35 15.14
CA VAL A 513 -14.45 2.70 14.63
C VAL A 513 -15.60 3.70 14.73
N THR A 514 -16.81 3.22 15.06
CA THR A 514 -17.99 4.07 15.28
C THR A 514 -18.22 4.42 16.75
N ASP A 515 -17.47 3.80 17.66
CA ASP A 515 -17.53 4.12 19.08
C ASP A 515 -16.83 5.48 19.32
N PRO A 516 -17.52 6.48 19.90
CA PRO A 516 -16.94 7.80 20.16
C PRO A 516 -15.73 7.77 21.12
N ASP A 517 -15.60 6.71 21.94
CA ASP A 517 -14.46 6.54 22.85
C ASP A 517 -13.28 5.78 22.21
N ALA A 518 -13.46 5.24 20.99
CA ALA A 518 -12.40 4.54 20.28
C ALA A 518 -11.27 5.50 19.89
N LYS A 519 -10.03 5.01 20.00
CA LYS A 519 -8.83 5.79 19.73
C LYS A 519 -8.04 5.19 18.59
N GLN A 520 -7.67 6.05 17.65
CA GLN A 520 -6.68 5.77 16.62
C GLN A 520 -5.28 5.72 17.24
N TYR A 521 -4.29 5.29 16.46
CA TYR A 521 -2.89 5.46 16.86
C TYR A 521 -2.54 6.95 17.03
N PRO A 522 -1.63 7.30 17.96
CA PRO A 522 -1.23 8.69 18.17
C PRO A 522 -0.73 9.36 16.87
N GLY A 523 -1.21 10.57 16.60
CA GLY A 523 -0.93 11.32 15.37
C GLY A 523 -2.01 11.21 14.30
N TRP A 524 -3.00 10.33 14.48
CA TRP A 524 -4.20 10.21 13.66
C TRP A 524 -5.49 10.55 14.46
N PRO A 525 -6.58 10.98 13.80
CA PRO A 525 -6.68 11.24 12.37
C PRO A 525 -5.85 12.47 11.95
N ARG A 526 -5.44 12.52 10.68
CA ARG A 526 -4.77 13.67 10.09
C ARG A 526 -5.45 14.06 8.79
N THR A 527 -5.74 15.34 8.62
CA THR A 527 -6.32 15.88 7.38
C THR A 527 -5.31 16.80 6.70
N ILE A 528 -5.20 16.66 5.38
CA ILE A 528 -4.41 17.55 4.51
C ILE A 528 -5.29 18.01 3.35
N SER A 529 -4.89 19.10 2.70
CA SER A 529 -5.40 19.43 1.37
C SER A 529 -4.65 18.61 0.30
N GLN A 530 -5.31 18.26 -0.80
CA GLN A 530 -4.63 17.73 -1.99
C GLN A 530 -3.47 18.63 -2.42
N PHE A 531 -3.64 19.95 -2.32
CA PHE A 531 -2.64 20.93 -2.71
C PHE A 531 -1.40 20.92 -1.80
N ASP A 532 -1.46 20.28 -0.62
CA ASP A 532 -0.29 20.06 0.24
C ASP A 532 0.66 18.99 -0.32
N ASN A 533 0.25 18.18 -1.30
CA ASN A 533 1.11 17.18 -1.95
C ASN A 533 2.14 17.80 -2.90
N TYR A 534 2.00 19.09 -3.26
CA TYR A 534 3.06 19.80 -3.97
C TYR A 534 2.98 21.31 -3.75
N ASN A 535 3.50 21.76 -2.61
CA ASN A 535 3.60 23.19 -2.28
C ASN A 535 4.97 23.49 -1.63
N PRO A 536 6.07 23.48 -2.42
CA PRO A 536 7.42 23.64 -1.88
C PRO A 536 7.57 24.94 -1.08
N PRO A 537 8.12 24.90 0.16
CA PRO A 537 8.20 26.07 1.03
C PRO A 537 8.94 27.28 0.44
N SER A 538 9.91 27.06 -0.44
CA SER A 538 10.69 28.14 -1.07
C SER A 538 9.93 28.90 -2.17
N TRP A 539 8.85 28.33 -2.69
CA TRP A 539 8.13 28.86 -3.84
C TRP A 539 7.34 30.13 -3.50
N GLY A 540 7.02 30.89 -4.55
CA GLY A 540 6.08 32.00 -4.49
C GLY A 540 4.75 31.64 -5.12
N LYS A 541 3.91 32.65 -5.30
CA LYS A 541 2.61 32.54 -5.97
C LYS A 541 2.60 33.40 -7.24
N LEU A 542 2.06 32.87 -8.32
CA LEU A 542 1.72 33.65 -9.52
C LEU A 542 0.48 34.51 -9.22
N GLY A 543 0.08 35.35 -10.19
CA GLY A 543 -1.22 36.02 -10.16
C GLY A 543 -2.37 35.00 -10.09
N GLU A 544 -3.43 35.37 -9.38
CA GLU A 544 -4.63 34.54 -9.28
C GLU A 544 -5.27 34.37 -10.67
N LEU A 545 -5.64 33.13 -11.00
CA LEU A 545 -6.41 32.79 -12.17
C LEU A 545 -7.89 32.73 -11.76
N SER A 546 -8.75 33.48 -12.44
CA SER A 546 -10.21 33.43 -12.27
C SER A 546 -10.86 32.86 -13.52
N PHE A 547 -11.81 31.94 -13.34
CA PHE A 547 -12.43 31.17 -14.42
C PHE A 547 -13.94 31.41 -14.50
N ASP A 548 -14.49 31.37 -15.70
CA ASP A 548 -15.94 31.37 -15.97
C ASP A 548 -16.59 30.00 -15.68
N VAL A 549 -15.83 28.91 -15.84
CA VAL A 549 -16.23 27.52 -15.56
C VAL A 549 -15.77 27.04 -14.17
N GLU A 550 -16.40 25.97 -13.66
CA GLU A 550 -16.00 25.29 -12.42
C GLU A 550 -14.88 24.27 -12.68
N SER A 551 -13.91 24.21 -11.77
CA SER A 551 -12.88 23.17 -11.70
C SER A 551 -12.17 22.86 -13.03
N PRO A 552 -11.65 23.87 -13.76
CA PRO A 552 -10.85 23.62 -14.96
C PRO A 552 -9.51 22.96 -14.62
N VAL A 553 -8.86 22.41 -15.64
CA VAL A 553 -7.52 21.84 -15.55
C VAL A 553 -6.47 22.89 -15.90
N VAL A 554 -5.53 23.11 -15.00
CA VAL A 554 -4.41 24.06 -15.14
C VAL A 554 -3.10 23.29 -15.23
N GLN A 555 -2.25 23.63 -16.20
CA GLN A 555 -0.89 23.13 -16.33
C GLN A 555 0.11 24.28 -16.27
N LEU A 556 1.16 24.10 -15.46
CA LEU A 556 2.27 25.02 -15.34
C LEU A 556 3.53 24.40 -15.95
N ILE A 557 4.19 25.14 -16.84
CA ILE A 557 5.36 24.68 -17.60
C ILE A 557 6.50 25.69 -17.41
N ASP A 558 7.71 25.22 -17.15
CA ASP A 558 8.91 26.07 -17.15
C ASP A 558 9.15 26.61 -18.56
N ALA A 559 9.21 27.93 -18.72
CA ALA A 559 9.30 28.53 -20.05
C ALA A 559 10.66 28.29 -20.73
N ASP A 560 11.72 28.01 -19.97
CA ASP A 560 13.07 27.82 -20.50
C ASP A 560 13.33 26.35 -20.86
N SER A 561 12.96 25.42 -19.98
CA SER A 561 13.19 23.98 -20.21
C SER A 561 12.04 23.27 -20.91
N ASN A 562 10.85 23.88 -20.94
CA ASN A 562 9.59 23.27 -21.38
C ASN A 562 9.18 22.05 -20.53
N ASP A 563 9.71 21.94 -19.31
CA ASP A 563 9.31 20.89 -18.36
C ASP A 563 7.97 21.24 -17.72
N VAL A 564 7.05 20.27 -17.71
CA VAL A 564 5.80 20.39 -16.94
C VAL A 564 6.13 20.29 -15.45
N LEU A 565 5.86 21.37 -14.71
CA LEU A 565 5.99 21.41 -13.25
C LEU A 565 4.86 20.60 -12.61
N TYR A 566 3.63 20.86 -13.03
CA TYR A 566 2.45 20.12 -12.61
C TYR A 566 1.26 20.37 -13.52
N THR A 567 0.29 19.47 -13.44
CA THR A 567 -1.07 19.65 -13.98
C THR A 567 -2.06 19.30 -12.88
N VAL A 568 -3.11 20.11 -12.71
CA VAL A 568 -4.09 19.92 -11.63
C VAL A 568 -5.49 20.35 -12.05
N ARG A 569 -6.51 19.60 -11.63
CA ARG A 569 -7.89 20.07 -11.66
C ARG A 569 -8.13 21.01 -10.48
N VAL A 570 -8.49 22.24 -10.78
CA VAL A 570 -8.79 23.26 -9.78
C VAL A 570 -9.99 22.85 -8.94
N ALA A 571 -10.05 23.31 -7.69
CA ALA A 571 -11.25 23.26 -6.87
C ALA A 571 -11.98 24.60 -6.93
N GLY A 572 -13.07 24.66 -7.68
CA GLY A 572 -13.87 25.87 -7.84
C GLY A 572 -13.45 26.72 -9.04
N LYS A 573 -13.73 28.02 -8.99
CA LYS A 573 -13.50 28.99 -10.09
C LYS A 573 -12.26 29.85 -9.95
N SER A 574 -11.40 29.61 -8.98
CA SER A 574 -10.13 30.34 -8.86
C SER A 574 -8.98 29.45 -8.41
N PHE A 575 -7.79 29.80 -8.87
CA PHE A 575 -6.56 29.09 -8.50
C PHE A 575 -5.38 30.05 -8.50
N THR A 576 -4.52 29.93 -7.49
CA THR A 576 -3.29 30.71 -7.40
C THR A 576 -2.09 29.77 -7.51
N PRO A 577 -1.52 29.61 -8.72
CA PRO A 577 -0.43 28.68 -8.96
C PRO A 577 0.78 28.97 -8.05
N GLY A 578 1.28 27.92 -7.38
CA GLY A 578 2.61 27.96 -6.76
C GLY A 578 3.69 27.81 -7.83
N ALA A 579 4.77 28.58 -7.74
CA ALA A 579 5.87 28.50 -8.69
C ALA A 579 7.23 28.92 -8.09
N PRO A 580 8.36 28.39 -8.62
CA PRO A 580 9.70 28.88 -8.27
C PRO A 580 9.86 30.38 -8.52
N LYS A 581 10.53 31.08 -7.61
CA LYS A 581 10.83 32.53 -7.76
C LYS A 581 11.93 32.75 -8.80
N GLY A 582 11.89 33.89 -9.49
CA GLY A 582 12.94 34.30 -10.44
C GLY A 582 12.95 33.53 -11.77
N LYS A 583 11.86 32.83 -12.10
CA LYS A 583 11.65 32.10 -13.35
C LYS A 583 10.37 32.59 -14.05
N SER A 584 10.27 32.28 -15.36
CA SER A 584 9.08 32.49 -16.17
C SER A 584 8.39 31.16 -16.49
N PHE A 585 7.07 31.21 -16.65
CA PHE A 585 6.25 30.02 -16.88
C PHE A 585 5.21 30.23 -17.98
N VAL A 586 4.95 29.16 -18.73
CA VAL A 586 3.78 29.05 -19.60
C VAL A 586 2.64 28.45 -18.78
N ILE A 587 1.46 29.07 -18.85
CA ILE A 587 0.23 28.56 -18.22
C ILE A 587 -0.70 28.09 -19.32
N LYS A 588 -1.14 26.82 -19.21
CA LYS A 588 -2.19 26.25 -20.04
C LYS A 588 -3.41 25.89 -19.21
N VAL A 589 -4.58 25.99 -19.83
CA VAL A 589 -5.89 25.76 -19.21
C VAL A 589 -6.85 25.06 -20.17
N GLY A 590 -7.86 24.39 -19.62
CA GLY A 590 -9.03 23.88 -20.35
C GLY A 590 -9.97 23.12 -19.42
N GLU A 591 -11.11 22.68 -19.93
CA GLU A 591 -12.16 22.03 -19.11
C GLU A 591 -11.70 20.69 -18.54
N ASP A 592 -11.22 19.78 -19.41
CA ASP A 592 -10.73 18.47 -18.98
C ASP A 592 -9.25 18.22 -19.28
N ALA A 593 -8.65 19.06 -20.12
CA ALA A 593 -7.24 18.97 -20.47
C ALA A 593 -6.67 20.38 -20.68
N PRO A 594 -5.38 20.62 -20.36
CA PRO A 594 -4.75 21.93 -20.47
C PRO A 594 -4.39 22.28 -21.92
N GLN A 595 -5.38 22.64 -22.72
CA GLN A 595 -5.24 22.79 -24.18
C GLN A 595 -4.84 24.21 -24.63
N ARG A 596 -5.31 25.25 -23.92
CA ARG A 596 -5.14 26.65 -24.33
C ARG A 596 -4.06 27.33 -23.51
N VAL A 597 -3.07 27.93 -24.18
CA VAL A 597 -2.10 28.83 -23.53
C VAL A 597 -2.78 30.15 -23.19
N ILE A 598 -2.67 30.60 -21.93
CA ILE A 598 -3.21 31.89 -21.47
C ILE A 598 -2.13 32.88 -21.03
N ALA A 599 -0.92 32.38 -20.75
CA ALA A 599 0.25 33.21 -20.46
C ALA A 599 1.51 32.48 -20.91
N GLU A 600 2.44 33.17 -21.56
CA GLU A 600 3.72 32.58 -22.02
C GLU A 600 4.91 32.90 -21.10
N GLN A 601 4.77 33.94 -20.26
CA GLN A 601 5.87 34.48 -19.43
C GLN A 601 5.34 34.89 -18.05
N ALA A 602 4.48 34.07 -17.44
CA ALA A 602 3.98 34.31 -16.09
C ALA A 602 5.11 34.21 -15.07
N GLN A 603 5.09 35.07 -14.05
CA GLN A 603 6.13 35.14 -13.01
C GLN A 603 5.50 35.31 -11.63
N VAL A 604 6.26 34.90 -10.59
CA VAL A 604 5.85 35.09 -9.19
C VAL A 604 5.60 36.58 -8.91
N GLY A 605 4.46 36.89 -8.31
CA GLY A 605 4.03 38.27 -8.05
C GLY A 605 3.46 38.99 -9.28
N GLY A 606 3.16 38.27 -10.36
CA GLY A 606 2.43 38.81 -11.51
C GLY A 606 0.97 39.19 -11.19
N GLU A 607 0.37 39.95 -12.09
CA GLU A 607 -1.03 40.39 -11.98
C GLU A 607 -2.02 39.22 -12.15
N PRO A 608 -3.22 39.29 -11.55
CA PRO A 608 -4.30 38.34 -11.79
C PRO A 608 -4.69 38.23 -13.27
N ILE A 609 -5.22 37.07 -13.67
CA ILE A 609 -5.66 36.78 -15.04
C ILE A 609 -7.09 36.24 -15.00
N ASP A 610 -8.00 36.94 -15.69
CA ASP A 610 -9.34 36.43 -15.98
C ASP A 610 -9.29 35.53 -17.22
N VAL A 611 -9.87 34.34 -17.12
CA VAL A 611 -9.81 33.28 -18.13
C VAL A 611 -11.23 32.91 -18.54
N THR A 612 -11.51 33.02 -19.84
CA THR A 612 -12.75 32.56 -20.46
C THR A 612 -12.47 31.29 -21.26
N LEU A 613 -13.14 30.18 -20.93
CA LEU A 613 -12.98 28.88 -21.58
C LEU A 613 -14.10 28.51 -22.57
N ASP A 614 -15.12 29.37 -22.72
CA ASP A 614 -16.22 29.25 -23.70
C ASP A 614 -15.79 28.92 -25.14
#